data_AF-A0A2P5DBB7-F1
#
_entry.id   AF-A0A2P5DBB7-F1
#
_cell.length_a   1.000
_cell.length_b   1.000
_cell.length_c   1.000
_cell.angle_alpha   90.00
_cell.angle_beta   90.00
_cell.angle_gamma   90.00
#
_symmetry.space_group_name_H-M   'P 1'
#
loop_
_entity.id
_entity.type
_entity.pdbx_description
1 polymer ?
#
loop_
_entity_poly.entity_id
_entity_poly.type
_entity_poly.pdbx_seq_one_letter_code
_entity_poly.pdbx_strand_id
1 'polypeptide(L)' 'MLLSSGAEITNISKWKLMPSAISLQQVRINFKEATDTSSIFDVEFKNGVLQIPPLLTGRRTEPRRL' A
#
# COMPACT_ATOMS: atom_id res chain seq x y z
N MET A 1 16.06 -9.41 -18.09
CA MET A 1 16.02 -10.75 -17.48
C MET A 1 17.34 -10.94 -16.76
N LEU A 2 17.33 -10.99 -15.43
CA LEU A 2 18.43 -11.50 -14.61
C LEU A 2 17.77 -12.16 -13.40
N LEU A 3 17.68 -13.49 -13.46
CA LEU A 3 17.44 -14.35 -12.33
C LEU A 3 18.82 -14.84 -11.86
N SER A 4 19.21 -14.51 -10.63
CA SER A 4 20.32 -15.14 -9.88
C SER A 4 20.11 -14.72 -8.42
N SER A 5 19.54 -15.60 -7.60
CA SER A 5 20.14 -16.76 -6.92
C SER A 5 20.40 -16.41 -5.45
N GLY A 6 19.51 -16.93 -4.58
CA GLY A 6 19.66 -17.11 -3.13
C GLY A 6 20.65 -16.23 -2.37
N ALA A 7 20.14 -15.13 -1.80
CA ALA A 7 20.63 -14.57 -0.56
C ALA A 7 19.43 -14.06 0.24
N GLU A 8 19.05 -14.81 1.27
CA GLU A 8 17.90 -14.53 2.14
C GLU A 8 18.13 -13.27 3.00
N ILE A 9 17.29 -12.27 2.73
CA ILE A 9 16.59 -11.38 3.68
C ILE A 9 17.10 -11.41 5.13
N THR A 10 18.14 -10.66 5.51
CA THR A 10 18.42 -10.39 6.95
C THR A 10 19.14 -9.05 7.19
N ASN A 11 18.51 -7.93 6.82
CA ASN A 11 18.71 -6.69 7.60
C ASN A 11 17.36 -6.11 8.00
N ILE A 12 16.55 -6.97 8.63
CA ILE A 12 15.24 -6.62 9.21
C ILE A 12 15.40 -5.53 10.29
N SER A 13 16.61 -5.37 10.85
CA SER A 13 16.95 -4.33 11.83
C SER A 13 16.88 -2.90 11.31
N LYS A 14 16.79 -2.68 9.99
CA LYS A 14 16.57 -1.35 9.40
C LYS A 14 15.11 -1.05 9.07
N TRP A 15 14.21 -2.01 9.23
CA TRP A 15 12.79 -1.80 8.93
C TRP A 15 12.15 -1.05 10.09
N LYS A 16 11.88 0.23 9.86
CA LYS A 16 11.11 1.05 10.82
C LYS A 16 9.63 0.81 10.56
N LEU A 17 8.85 0.70 11.63
CA LEU A 17 7.40 0.62 11.52
C LEU A 17 6.90 1.86 10.76
N MET A 18 6.07 1.64 9.74
CA MET A 18 5.41 2.73 9.05
C MET A 18 4.48 3.45 10.04
N PRO A 19 4.50 4.79 10.13
CA PRO A 19 3.54 5.53 10.93
C PRO A 19 2.10 5.23 10.49
N SER A 20 1.15 5.37 11.41
CA SER A 20 -0.26 5.18 11.08
C SER A 20 -0.72 6.21 10.03
N ALA A 21 -1.76 5.89 9.25
CA ALA A 21 -2.35 6.83 8.29
C ALA A 21 -2.75 8.16 8.96
N ILE A 22 -3.28 8.11 10.18
CA ILE A 22 -3.62 9.29 10.99
C ILE A 22 -2.37 10.12 11.29
N SER A 23 -1.29 9.47 11.73
CA SER A 23 -0.02 10.16 12.03
C SER A 23 0.57 10.85 10.79
N LEU A 24 0.42 10.22 9.61
CA LEU A 24 0.84 10.81 8.34
C LEU A 24 -0.02 12.04 7.98
N GLN A 25 -1.34 11.98 8.16
CA GLN A 25 -2.23 13.12 7.95
C GLN A 25 -1.89 14.30 8.88
N GLN A 26 -1.60 14.03 10.15
CA GLN A 26 -1.23 15.05 11.14
C GLN A 26 0.03 15.83 10.74
N VAL A 27 0.95 15.22 9.98
CA VAL A 27 2.15 15.88 9.44
C VAL A 27 1.97 16.38 8.00
N ARG A 28 0.71 16.58 7.56
CA ARG A 28 0.31 17.11 6.25
C ARG A 28 0.64 16.21 5.05
N ILE A 29 0.80 14.90 5.27
CA ILE A 29 0.76 13.93 4.19
C ILE A 29 -0.70 13.63 3.89
N ASN A 30 -1.15 14.06 2.72
CA ASN A 30 -2.53 13.88 2.27
C ASN A 30 -2.68 12.53 1.56
N PHE A 31 -3.89 11.98 1.58
CA PHE A 31 -4.22 10.74 0.91
C PHE A 31 -5.23 11.04 -0.19
N LYS A 32 -5.03 10.46 -1.37
CA LYS A 32 -5.96 10.60 -2.49
C LYS A 32 -6.16 9.24 -3.15
N GLU A 33 -7.39 8.98 -3.56
CA GLU A 33 -7.67 7.84 -4.43
C GLU A 33 -7.11 8.10 -5.83
N ALA A 34 -6.35 7.14 -6.34
CA ALA A 34 -5.84 7.21 -7.70
C ALA A 34 -6.96 6.84 -8.69
N THR A 35 -7.14 7.65 -9.71
CA THR A 35 -8.27 7.55 -10.67
C THR A 35 -7.89 6.90 -11.99
N ASP A 36 -6.62 7.05 -12.38
CA ASP A 36 -6.06 6.50 -13.62
C ASP A 36 -5.04 5.40 -13.28
N THR A 37 -5.49 4.28 -12.70
CA THR A 37 -4.60 3.15 -12.38
C THR A 37 -4.96 1.90 -13.17
N SER A 38 -3.93 1.19 -13.60
CA SER A 38 -4.08 -0.09 -14.30
C SER A 38 -3.82 -1.28 -13.38
N SER A 39 -3.27 -1.01 -12.19
CA SER A 39 -2.87 -1.99 -11.20
C SER A 39 -3.24 -1.55 -9.79
N ILE A 40 -3.50 -2.53 -8.93
CA ILE A 40 -3.69 -2.35 -7.49
C ILE A 40 -2.37 -2.02 -6.75
N PHE A 41 -1.24 -2.17 -7.45
CA PHE A 41 0.09 -1.86 -6.93
C PHE A 41 0.60 -0.47 -7.35
N ASP A 42 -0.21 0.30 -8.09
CA ASP A 42 0.12 1.65 -8.56
C ASP A 42 0.03 2.68 -7.41
N VAL A 43 0.93 2.58 -6.44
CA VAL A 43 1.03 3.50 -5.30
C VAL A 43 2.10 4.56 -5.57
N GLU A 44 1.73 5.84 -5.53
CA GLU A 44 2.65 6.96 -5.78
C GLU A 44 2.66 7.95 -4.61
N PHE A 45 3.83 8.44 -4.21
CA PHE A 45 3.96 9.57 -3.30
C PHE A 45 4.57 10.76 -4.03
N LYS A 46 3.79 11.84 -4.19
CA LYS A 46 4.21 13.03 -4.92
C LYS A 46 3.66 14.29 -4.26
N ASN A 47 4.50 15.30 -4.07
CA ASN A 47 4.13 16.61 -3.51
C ASN A 47 3.35 16.53 -2.18
N GLY A 48 3.71 15.59 -1.30
CA GLY A 48 3.03 15.41 -0.02
C GLY A 48 1.67 14.69 -0.11
N VAL A 49 1.33 14.14 -1.28
CA VAL A 49 0.13 13.33 -1.48
C VAL A 49 0.53 11.88 -1.74
N LEU A 50 0.01 10.96 -0.92
CA LEU A 50 0.05 9.53 -1.18
C LEU A 50 -1.20 9.15 -1.97
N GLN A 51 -1.00 8.77 -3.22
CA GLN A 51 -2.04 8.27 -4.11
C GLN A 51 -2.09 6.74 -4.00
N ILE A 52 -3.27 6.22 -3.66
CA ILE A 52 -3.50 4.79 -3.47
C ILE A 52 -4.62 4.36 -4.43
N PRO A 53 -4.42 3.29 -5.22
CA PRO A 53 -5.46 2.80 -6.10
C PRO A 53 -6.63 2.22 -5.29
N PRO A 54 -7.87 2.32 -5.78
CA PRO A 54 -9.01 1.71 -5.12
C PRO A 54 -8.81 0.20 -4.95
N LEU A 55 -8.97 -0.27 -3.72
CA LEU A 55 -8.98 -1.70 -3.44
C LEU A 55 -10.36 -2.25 -3.75
N LEU A 56 -10.48 -2.97 -4.88
CA LEU A 56 -11.68 -3.73 -5.19
C LEU A 56 -11.78 -4.94 -4.25
N THR A 57 -12.39 -4.72 -3.09
CA THR A 57 -12.77 -5.81 -2.19
C THR A 57 -13.98 -6.51 -2.79
N GLY A 58 -13.75 -7.64 -3.46
CA GLY A 58 -14.84 -8.53 -3.83
C GLY A 58 -15.53 -9.00 -2.55
N ARG A 59 -16.73 -8.48 -2.25
CA ARG A 59 -17.55 -8.98 -1.15
C ARG A 59 -17.93 -10.44 -1.43
N ARG A 60 -17.07 -11.36 -1.02
CA ARG A 60 -17.45 -12.74 -0.68
C ARG A 60 -17.64 -12.82 0.82
N THR A 61 -18.56 -12.02 1.36
CA THR A 61 -19.13 -12.36 2.66
C THR A 61 -20.06 -13.53 2.40
N GLU A 62 -19.78 -14.68 3.02
CA GLU A 62 -20.70 -15.82 2.91
C GLU A 62 -22.12 -15.37 3.28
N PRO A 63 -23.15 -15.79 2.53
CA PRO A 63 -24.52 -15.50 2.92
C PRO A 63 -24.75 -16.13 4.30
N ARG A 64 -25.16 -15.29 5.26
CA ARG A 64 -25.55 -15.74 6.59
C ARG A 64 -26.70 -16.73 6.43
N ARG A 65 -26.43 -18.03 6.62
CA ARG A 65 -27.47 -19.06 6.66
C ARG A 65 -28.30 -18.81 7.92
N LEU A 66 -29.56 -18.41 7.73
CA LEU A 66 -30.61 -18.39 8.75
C LEU A 66 -31.33 -19.74 8.75
#